data_AF-A0ABD2N2B3-F1
#
_entry.id   AF-A0ABD2N2B3-F1
#
_cell.length_a   1.000
_cell.length_b   1.000
_cell.length_c   1.000
_cell.angle_alpha   90.00
_cell.angle_beta   90.00
_cell.angle_gamma   90.00
#
_symmetry.space_group_name_H-M   'P 1'
#
loop_
_entity.id
_entity.type
_entity.pdbx_description
1 polymer ?
#
loop_
_entity_poly.entity_id
_entity_poly.type
_entity_poly.pdbx_seq_one_letter_code
_entity_poly.pdbx_strand_id
1 'polypeptide(L)'
;MDMQKLKDSEVQTKVKQRINQDALKEDATDDINVEEGWKQVKSIIINIEQVEVGYTDIGYKNPWMTQEILLMMDTRRSYKRINKDKYNEVNREKRGKIVKGQGVMDANKM
;
A
#
# COMPACT_ATOMS: atom_id res chain seq x y z
N MET A 1 -10.26 -4.14 5.66
CA MET A 1 -10.29 -2.68 5.67
C MET A 1 -11.57 -2.24 6.35
N ASP A 2 -11.52 -1.29 7.27
CA ASP A 2 -12.71 -0.79 7.97
C ASP A 2 -13.17 0.50 7.28
N MET A 3 -14.26 0.42 6.51
CA MET A 3 -14.79 1.55 5.74
C MET A 3 -15.27 2.71 6.63
N GLN A 4 -15.60 2.44 7.90
CA GLN A 4 -16.02 3.49 8.84
C GLN A 4 -14.85 4.42 9.23
N LYS A 5 -13.60 4.02 8.95
CA LYS A 5 -12.40 4.84 9.20
C LYS A 5 -12.08 5.82 8.08
N LEU A 6 -12.67 5.64 6.88
CA LEU A 6 -12.52 6.60 5.79
C LEU A 6 -13.38 7.83 6.11
N LYS A 7 -12.74 9.00 6.27
CA LYS A 7 -13.48 10.23 6.61
C LYS A 7 -14.21 10.85 5.41
N ASP A 8 -13.78 10.50 4.20
CA ASP A 8 -14.31 11.05 2.95
C ASP A 8 -15.42 10.16 2.37
N SER A 9 -16.63 10.72 2.28
CA SER A 9 -17.83 10.06 1.77
C SER A 9 -17.76 9.74 0.27
N GLU A 10 -17.06 10.58 -0.51
CA GLU A 10 -16.89 10.37 -1.95
C GLU A 10 -15.96 9.19 -2.21
N VAL A 11 -14.85 9.11 -1.46
CA VAL A 11 -13.90 7.99 -1.52
C VAL A 11 -14.57 6.69 -1.05
N GLN A 12 -15.38 6.73 0.02
CA GLN A 12 -16.17 5.57 0.44
C GLN A 12 -17.10 5.06 -0.67
N THR A 13 -17.74 5.97 -1.39
CA THR A 13 -18.68 5.62 -2.47
C THR A 13 -17.94 4.99 -3.65
N LYS A 14 -16.79 5.55 -4.04
CA LYS A 14 -15.93 4.98 -5.10
C LYS A 14 -15.43 3.59 -4.74
N VAL A 15 -14.93 3.39 -3.52
CA VAL A 15 -14.45 2.08 -3.04
C VAL A 15 -15.58 1.04 -3.07
N LYS A 16 -16.78 1.39 -2.59
CA LYS A 16 -17.95 0.49 -2.64
C LYS A 16 -18.34 0.11 -4.06
N GLN A 17 -18.37 1.08 -4.98
CA GLN A 17 -18.70 0.84 -6.39
C GLN A 17 -17.67 -0.08 -7.05
N ARG A 18 -16.39 0.14 -6.78
CA ARG A 18 -15.29 -0.68 -7.33
C ARG A 18 -15.33 -2.11 -6.82
N ILE A 19 -15.55 -2.29 -5.50
CA ILE A 19 -15.68 -3.62 -4.88
C ILE A 19 -16.85 -4.37 -5.52
N ASN A 20 -18.01 -3.73 -5.67
CA ASN A 20 -19.16 -4.37 -6.28
C ASN A 20 -18.91 -4.73 -7.75
N GLN A 21 -18.25 -3.85 -8.52
CA GLN A 21 -17.90 -4.14 -9.92
C GLN A 21 -16.93 -5.31 -10.07
N ASP A 22 -15.94 -5.42 -9.19
CA ASP A 22 -14.91 -6.45 -9.29
C ASP A 22 -15.37 -7.78 -8.67
N ALA A 23 -16.21 -7.75 -7.63
CA ALA A 23 -16.85 -8.94 -7.07
C ALA A 23 -17.87 -9.57 -8.03
N LEU A 24 -18.48 -8.80 -8.94
CA LEU A 24 -19.43 -9.29 -9.94
C LEU A 24 -18.76 -9.88 -11.19
N LYS A 25 -17.43 -9.76 -11.33
CA LYS A 25 -16.69 -10.31 -12.49
C LYS A 25 -16.19 -11.73 -12.27
N GLU A 26 -16.19 -12.23 -11.04
CA GLU A 26 -15.86 -13.63 -10.74
C GLU A 26 -17.12 -14.46 -10.84
N ASP A 27 -17.46 -14.88 -12.07
CA ASP A 27 -18.36 -15.99 -12.28
C ASP A 27 -17.78 -17.24 -11.62
N ALA A 28 -18.63 -17.92 -10.84
CA ALA A 28 -18.32 -19.12 -10.09
C ALA A 28 -17.70 -20.19 -11.01
N THR A 29 -16.39 -20.37 -10.90
CA THR A 29 -15.72 -21.56 -11.43
C THR A 29 -15.67 -22.58 -10.29
N ASP A 30 -16.32 -23.71 -10.52
CA ASP A 30 -16.68 -24.77 -9.55
C ASP A 30 -15.50 -25.48 -8.83
N ASP A 31 -14.27 -24.99 -8.95
CA ASP A 31 -13.07 -25.67 -8.45
C ASP A 31 -12.06 -24.75 -7.74
N ILE A 32 -12.45 -23.52 -7.38
CA ILE A 32 -11.58 -22.66 -6.59
C ILE A 32 -11.59 -23.14 -5.14
N ASN A 33 -10.47 -23.73 -4.70
CA ASN A 33 -10.18 -23.94 -3.28
C ASN A 33 -10.54 -22.67 -2.49
N VAL A 34 -11.44 -22.80 -1.51
CA VAL A 34 -11.98 -21.68 -0.72
C VAL A 34 -10.87 -20.76 -0.18
N GLU A 35 -9.72 -21.34 0.19
CA GLU A 35 -8.54 -20.58 0.62
C GLU A 35 -7.99 -19.65 -0.47
N GLU A 36 -7.97 -20.11 -1.73
CA GLU A 36 -7.51 -19.37 -2.89
C GLU A 36 -8.49 -18.24 -3.25
N GLY A 37 -9.79 -18.51 -3.17
CA GLY A 37 -10.83 -17.48 -3.35
C GLY A 37 -10.72 -16.37 -2.31
N TRP A 38 -10.48 -16.72 -1.03
CA TRP A 38 -10.24 -15.71 0.01
C TRP A 38 -8.97 -14.88 -0.23
N LYS A 39 -7.89 -15.49 -0.77
CA LYS A 39 -6.68 -14.74 -1.16
C LYS A 39 -6.98 -13.77 -2.30
N GLN A 40 -7.76 -14.18 -3.29
CA GLN A 40 -8.14 -13.33 -4.43
C GLN A 40 -8.98 -12.14 -3.97
N VAL A 41 -10.04 -12.37 -3.20
CA VAL A 41 -10.87 -11.31 -2.62
C VAL A 41 -10.03 -10.33 -1.79
N LYS A 42 -9.10 -10.86 -0.97
CA LYS A 42 -8.19 -10.02 -0.18
C LYS A 42 -7.27 -9.18 -1.07
N SER A 43 -6.77 -9.76 -2.16
CA SER A 43 -5.93 -9.04 -3.12
C SER A 43 -6.70 -7.93 -3.84
N ILE A 44 -7.95 -8.18 -4.23
CA ILE A 44 -8.82 -7.19 -4.87
C ILE A 44 -9.05 -6.01 -3.93
N ILE A 45 -9.39 -6.27 -2.66
CA ILE A 45 -9.60 -5.21 -1.66
C ILE A 45 -8.33 -4.37 -1.46
N ILE A 46 -7.17 -5.01 -1.36
CA ILE A 46 -5.88 -4.29 -1.20
C ILE A 46 -5.59 -3.42 -2.44
N ASN A 47 -5.84 -3.93 -3.64
CA ASN A 47 -5.62 -3.18 -4.88
C ASN A 47 -6.58 -1.97 -4.97
N ILE A 48 -7.86 -2.15 -4.63
CA ILE A 48 -8.85 -1.06 -4.63
C ILE A 48 -8.45 0.00 -3.59
N GLU A 49 -8.00 -0.42 -2.41
CA GLU A 49 -7.49 0.50 -1.38
C GLU A 49 -6.31 1.32 -1.90
N GLN A 50 -5.33 0.68 -2.54
CA GLN A 50 -4.17 1.37 -3.11
C GLN A 50 -4.53 2.34 -4.24
N VAL A 51 -5.50 1.99 -5.09
CA VAL A 51 -5.88 2.80 -6.26
C VAL A 51 -6.81 3.96 -5.90
N GLU A 52 -7.84 3.70 -5.09
CA GLU A 52 -8.92 4.68 -4.82
C GLU A 52 -8.66 5.53 -3.57
N VAL A 53 -8.03 4.96 -2.56
CA VAL A 53 -7.70 5.69 -1.33
C VAL A 53 -6.29 6.28 -1.40
N GLY A 54 -5.43 5.69 -2.23
CA GLY A 54 -4.01 5.99 -2.24
C GLY A 54 -3.33 5.55 -0.93
N TYR A 55 -2.05 5.89 -0.79
CA TYR A 55 -1.44 5.88 0.54
C TYR A 55 -2.10 7.00 1.34
N THR A 56 -2.61 6.69 2.54
CA THR A 56 -3.12 7.71 3.46
C THR A 56 -2.13 8.86 3.48
N ASP A 57 -2.57 10.10 3.24
CA ASP A 57 -1.73 11.26 3.48
C ASP A 57 -1.56 11.36 4.99
N ILE A 58 -0.60 10.60 5.52
CA ILE A 58 -0.26 10.57 6.94
C ILE A 58 0.47 11.88 7.18
N GLY A 59 -0.25 13.01 7.25
CA GLY A 59 0.28 14.38 7.30
C GLY A 59 1.74 14.40 7.70
N TYR A 60 2.62 14.41 6.70
CA TYR A 60 3.97 13.87 6.83
C TYR A 60 4.69 14.60 7.95
N LYS A 61 4.83 13.95 9.12
CA LYS A 61 5.59 14.54 10.24
C LYS A 61 7.02 14.89 9.82
N ASN A 62 7.51 14.21 8.80
CA ASN A 62 8.84 14.35 8.25
C ASN A 62 8.76 14.56 6.73
N PRO A 63 9.22 15.70 6.20
CA PRO A 63 9.16 15.96 4.76
C PRO A 63 10.05 15.06 3.91
N TRP A 64 11.01 14.34 4.51
CA TRP A 64 11.77 13.28 3.84
C TRP A 64 10.95 12.00 3.58
N MET A 65 9.75 11.88 4.17
CA MET A 65 8.92 10.67 4.09
C MET A 65 8.04 10.71 2.83
N THR A 66 8.61 10.42 1.67
CA THR A 66 7.88 10.41 0.39
C THR A 66 7.03 9.15 0.21
N GLN A 67 6.05 9.19 -0.71
CA GLN A 67 5.26 8.01 -1.11
C GLN A 67 6.15 6.85 -1.57
N GLU A 68 7.24 7.17 -2.27
CA GLU A 68 8.25 6.19 -2.67
C GLU A 68 8.88 5.47 -1.46
N ILE A 69 9.26 6.21 -0.41
CA ILE A 69 9.81 5.63 0.81
C ILE A 69 8.76 4.76 1.54
N LEU A 70 7.49 5.14 1.52
CA LEU A 70 6.40 4.35 2.09
C LEU A 70 6.23 3.02 1.34
N LEU A 71 6.18 3.06 0.00
CA LEU A 71 6.13 1.86 -0.83
C LEU A 71 7.33 0.94 -0.50
N MET A 72 8.54 1.49 -0.41
CA MET A 72 9.73 0.71 -0.03
C MET A 72 9.64 0.14 1.40
N MET A 73 8.97 0.81 2.32
CA MET A 73 8.73 0.26 3.67
C MET A 73 7.81 -0.96 3.60
N ASP A 74 6.77 -0.92 2.78
CA ASP A 74 5.82 -2.02 2.62
C ASP A 74 6.44 -3.19 1.85
N THR A 75 7.17 -2.90 0.77
CA THR A 75 7.99 -3.90 0.07
C THR A 75 9.01 -4.55 1.00
N ARG A 76 9.65 -3.79 1.89
CA ARG A 76 10.55 -4.37 2.89
C ARG A 76 9.78 -5.28 3.87
N ARG A 77 8.58 -4.89 4.30
CA ARG A 77 7.77 -5.68 5.25
C ARG A 77 7.37 -7.02 4.65
N SER A 78 7.01 -7.08 3.36
CA SER A 78 6.62 -8.33 2.70
C SER A 78 7.78 -9.35 2.67
N TYR A 79 9.02 -8.90 2.53
CA TYR A 79 10.19 -9.80 2.50
C TYR A 79 10.72 -10.27 3.86
N LYS A 80 10.29 -9.67 4.99
CA LYS A 80 10.90 -9.86 6.32
C LYS A 80 11.02 -11.32 6.78
N ARG A 81 10.11 -12.19 6.36
CA ARG A 81 10.08 -13.62 6.72
C ARG A 81 10.21 -14.57 5.51
N ILE A 82 10.35 -14.01 4.30
CA ILE A 82 10.32 -14.78 3.05
C ILE A 82 11.71 -14.80 2.42
N ASN A 83 12.35 -13.63 2.28
CA ASN A 83 13.63 -13.53 1.59
C ASN A 83 14.51 -12.47 2.27
N LYS A 84 15.55 -12.94 2.96
CA LYS A 84 16.47 -12.10 3.72
C LYS A 84 17.31 -11.17 2.83
N ASP A 85 17.69 -11.63 1.65
CA ASP A 85 18.53 -10.86 0.74
C ASP A 85 17.76 -9.69 0.14
N LYS A 86 16.55 -9.94 -0.36
CA LYS A 86 15.64 -8.89 -0.84
C LYS A 86 15.25 -7.92 0.27
N TYR A 87 15.02 -8.42 1.48
CA TYR A 87 14.78 -7.55 2.65
C TYR A 87 15.93 -6.58 2.89
N ASN A 88 17.18 -7.08 2.84
CA ASN A 88 18.37 -6.27 3.07
C ASN A 88 18.61 -5.26 1.94
N GLU A 89 18.41 -5.67 0.69
CA GLU A 89 18.52 -4.83 -0.50
C GLU A 89 17.56 -3.63 -0.42
N VAL A 90 16.27 -3.90 -0.26
CA VAL A 90 15.23 -2.86 -0.15
C VAL A 90 15.50 -1.95 1.06
N ASN A 91 15.99 -2.51 2.17
CA ASN A 91 16.32 -1.73 3.36
C ASN A 91 17.53 -0.81 3.14
N ARG A 92 18.54 -1.24 2.37
CA ARG A 92 19.71 -0.42 2.00
C ARG A 92 19.30 0.73 1.11
N GLU A 93 18.52 0.44 0.07
CA GLU A 93 18.07 1.45 -0.89
C GLU A 93 17.18 2.51 -0.22
N LYS A 94 16.23 2.06 0.61
CA LYS A 94 15.37 2.96 1.42
C LYS A 94 16.19 3.88 2.32
N ARG A 95 17.22 3.37 3.01
CA ARG A 95 18.10 4.20 3.86
C ARG A 95 18.81 5.28 3.05
N GLY A 96 19.30 4.95 1.85
CA GLY A 96 19.95 5.91 0.96
C GLY A 96 19.03 7.08 0.57
N LYS A 97 17.75 6.79 0.27
CA LYS A 97 16.76 7.82 -0.07
C LYS A 97 16.41 8.71 1.11
N ILE A 98 16.28 8.14 2.32
CA ILE A 98 16.05 8.91 3.55
C ILE A 98 17.20 9.90 3.81
N VAL A 99 18.45 9.44 3.72
CA VAL A 99 19.62 10.30 3.94
C VAL A 99 19.69 11.43 2.92
N LYS A 100 19.45 11.14 1.64
CA LYS A 100 19.39 12.17 0.59
C LYS A 100 18.27 13.19 0.84
N GLY A 101 17.07 12.72 1.19
CA GLY A 101 15.93 13.60 1.49
C GLY A 101 16.16 14.48 2.71
N GLN A 102 16.81 13.96 3.75
CA GLN A 102 17.18 14.73 4.95
C GLN A 102 18.28 15.76 4.65
N GLY A 103 19.34 15.39 3.92
CA GLY A 103 20.42 16.31 3.57
C GLY A 103 19.98 17.51 2.72
N VAL A 104 19.01 17.31 1.81
CA VAL A 104 18.40 18.40 1.02
C VAL A 104 17.63 19.38 1.92
N MET A 105 17.00 18.89 2.99
CA MET A 105 16.28 19.75 3.93
C MET A 105 17.20 20.54 4.85
N ASP A 106 18.29 19.93 5.31
CA ASP A 106 19.27 20.63 6.15
C ASP A 106 19.97 21.74 5.35
N ALA A 107 20.19 21.53 4.05
CA ALA A 107 20.73 22.54 3.14
C ALA A 107 19.74 23.70 2.84
N ASN A 108 18.44 23.44 2.78
CA ASN A 108 17.40 24.46 2.53
C ASN A 108 17.00 25.27 3.77
N LYS A 109 17.55 24.95 4.95
CA LYS A 109 17.36 25.70 6.21
C LYS A 109 18.50 26.67 6.53
N MET A 110 19.57 26.67 5.74
CA MET A 110 20.68 27.65 5.79
C MET A 110 20.37 28.84 4.89
#